data_AF-A0A7S4FKR3-F1
#
_entry.id   AF-A0A7S4FKR3-F1
#
_cell.length_a   1.000
_cell.length_b   1.000
_cell.length_c   1.000
_cell.angle_alpha   90.00
_cell.angle_beta   90.00
_cell.angle_gamma   90.00
#
_symmetry.space_group_name_H-M   'P 1'
#
loop_
_entity.id
_entity.type
_entity.pdbx_description
1 polymer ?
#
loop_
_entity_poly.entity_id
_entity_poly.type
_entity_poly.pdbx_seq_one_letter_code
_entity_poly.pdbx_strand_id
1 'polypeptide(L)'
;EVQLAINVAKARDSLMWFGGLYTMFLTGITIAKLKGKDVPHLVAAPVVLGAFGLAQVYDMAYGSKLIRVVKEAEHIMYHERGRFVPPKQAIFCDKYTDEERAVYADTGAVGMYWPRFLPFGRSGKGE
;
A
#
# COMPACT_ATOMS: atom_id res chain seq x y z
N GLU A 1 -8.20 10.88 11.87
CA GLU A 1 -7.44 9.66 12.20
C GLU A 1 -8.17 8.38 11.79
N VAL A 2 -9.40 8.12 12.28
CA VAL A 2 -10.16 6.89 11.94
C VAL A 2 -10.30 6.66 10.43
N GLN A 3 -10.71 7.67 9.65
CA GLN A 3 -10.83 7.53 8.19
C GLN A 3 -9.48 7.27 7.52
N LEU A 4 -8.38 7.85 8.03
CA LEU A 4 -7.02 7.60 7.55
C LEU A 4 -6.59 6.15 7.85
N ALA A 5 -6.86 5.67 9.06
CA ALA A 5 -6.61 4.28 9.45
C ALA A 5 -7.37 3.29 8.57
N ILE A 6 -8.66 3.54 8.30
CA ILE A 6 -9.46 2.73 7.38
C ILE A 6 -8.86 2.73 5.97
N ASN A 7 -8.42 3.89 5.47
CA ASN A 7 -7.82 3.98 4.14
C ASN A 7 -6.50 3.19 4.06
N VAL A 8 -5.64 3.29 5.08
CA VAL A 8 -4.40 2.51 5.16
C VAL A 8 -4.68 1.01 5.27
N ALA A 9 -5.64 0.62 6.11
CA ALA A 9 -6.05 -0.79 6.25
C ALA A 9 -6.58 -1.37 4.93
N LYS A 10 -7.44 -0.63 4.22
CA LYS A 10 -7.92 -1.01 2.88
C LYS A 10 -6.78 -1.15 1.87
N ALA A 11 -5.81 -0.23 1.92
CA ALA A 11 -4.65 -0.28 1.04
C ALA A 11 -3.76 -1.50 1.32
N ARG A 12 -3.55 -1.86 2.60
CA ARG A 12 -2.80 -3.06 3.01
C ARG A 12 -3.46 -4.34 2.52
N ASP A 13 -4.76 -4.52 2.77
CA ASP A 13 -5.51 -5.71 2.31
C ASP A 13 -5.50 -5.79 0.77
N SER A 14 -5.70 -4.66 0.08
CA SER A 14 -5.62 -4.61 -1.40
C SER A 14 -4.23 -4.96 -1.92
N LEU A 15 -3.16 -4.45 -1.30
CA LEU A 15 -1.78 -4.75 -1.70
C LEU A 15 -1.48 -6.24 -1.55
N MET A 16 -1.93 -6.88 -0.47
CA MET A 16 -1.76 -8.33 -0.29
C MET A 16 -2.45 -9.12 -1.41
N TRP A 17 -3.69 -8.79 -1.73
CA TRP A 17 -4.46 -9.47 -2.76
C TRP A 17 -3.91 -9.22 -4.17
N PHE A 18 -3.79 -7.97 -4.59
CA PHE A 18 -3.33 -7.62 -5.94
C PHE A 18 -1.83 -7.89 -6.13
N GLY A 19 -1.02 -7.71 -5.09
CA GLY A 19 0.40 -8.06 -5.12
C GLY A 19 0.61 -9.57 -5.21
N GLY A 20 -0.18 -10.36 -4.48
CA GLY A 20 -0.18 -11.82 -4.59
C GLY A 20 -0.56 -12.31 -5.99
N LEU A 21 -1.61 -11.73 -6.57
CA LEU A 21 -1.98 -12.02 -7.96
C LEU A 21 -0.85 -11.62 -8.92
N TYR A 22 -0.34 -10.40 -8.81
CA TYR A 22 0.73 -9.91 -9.68
C TYR A 22 1.98 -10.78 -9.64
N THR A 23 2.44 -11.14 -8.44
CA THR A 23 3.61 -12.02 -8.25
C THR A 23 3.35 -13.41 -8.83
N MET A 24 2.18 -14.00 -8.60
CA MET A 24 1.81 -15.29 -9.18
C MET A 24 1.82 -15.26 -10.72
N PHE A 25 1.25 -14.21 -11.33
CA PHE A 25 1.25 -14.04 -12.78
C PHE A 25 2.65 -13.82 -13.32
N LEU A 26 3.43 -12.95 -12.69
CA LEU A 26 4.80 -12.65 -13.10
C LEU A 26 5.64 -13.94 -13.07
N THR A 27 5.61 -14.69 -11.97
CA THR A 27 6.31 -15.96 -11.85
C THR A 27 5.84 -16.98 -12.88
N GLY A 28 4.53 -17.11 -13.10
CA GLY A 28 3.96 -18.00 -14.10
C GLY A 28 4.43 -17.69 -15.52
N ILE A 29 4.43 -16.40 -15.90
CA ILE A 29 4.92 -15.92 -17.20
C ILE A 29 6.41 -16.18 -17.33
N THR A 30 7.21 -15.86 -16.31
CA THR A 30 8.66 -16.10 -16.32
C THR A 30 8.97 -17.58 -16.53
N ILE A 31 8.31 -18.48 -15.80
CA ILE A 31 8.51 -19.94 -15.95
C ILE A 31 8.05 -20.42 -17.34
N ALA A 32 6.93 -19.93 -17.85
CA ALA A 32 6.43 -20.31 -19.18
C ALA A 32 7.42 -19.94 -20.28
N LYS A 33 7.97 -18.71 -20.22
CA LYS A 33 9.01 -18.23 -21.15
C LYS A 33 10.30 -19.05 -21.04
N LEU A 34 10.75 -19.37 -19.82
CA LEU A 34 11.93 -20.24 -19.61
C LEU A 34 11.73 -21.65 -20.18
N LYS A 35 10.49 -22.16 -20.20
CA LYS A 35 10.14 -23.46 -20.77
C LYS A 35 9.84 -23.42 -22.28
N GLY A 36 10.08 -22.28 -22.95
CA GLY A 36 9.82 -22.11 -24.38
C GLY A 36 8.34 -22.21 -24.76
N LYS A 37 7.43 -22.06 -23.80
CA LYS A 37 5.99 -22.10 -24.06
C LYS A 37 5.50 -20.74 -24.52
N ASP A 38 4.61 -20.76 -25.52
CA ASP A 38 3.87 -19.57 -25.88
C ASP A 38 3.01 -19.12 -24.71
N VAL A 39 3.19 -17.86 -24.31
CA VAL A 39 2.34 -17.20 -23.33
C VAL A 39 1.17 -16.62 -24.12
N PRO A 40 -0.06 -17.11 -23.93
CA PRO A 40 -1.21 -16.60 -24.68
C PRO A 40 -1.31 -15.09 -24.43
N HIS A 41 -1.13 -14.31 -25.49
CA HIS A 41 -1.20 -12.85 -25.43
C HIS A 41 -2.63 -12.48 -25.01
N LEU A 42 -2.77 -11.85 -23.85
CA LEU A 42 -3.91 -11.03 -23.45
C LEU A 42 -5.28 -11.69 -23.23
N VAL A 43 -5.59 -12.90 -23.67
CA VAL A 43 -6.93 -13.49 -23.44
C VAL A 43 -7.17 -13.87 -21.96
N ALA A 44 -6.10 -14.18 -21.20
CA ALA A 44 -6.20 -14.41 -19.76
C ALA A 44 -6.29 -13.11 -18.93
N ALA A 45 -5.84 -11.96 -19.45
CA ALA A 45 -5.72 -10.75 -18.64
C ALA A 45 -7.10 -10.15 -18.24
N PRO A 46 -8.08 -9.93 -19.13
CA PRO A 46 -9.40 -9.44 -18.75
C PRO A 46 -10.18 -10.45 -17.92
N VAL A 47 -10.05 -11.75 -18.22
CA VAL A 47 -10.78 -12.80 -17.50
C VAL A 47 -10.24 -12.94 -16.08
N VAL A 48 -8.92 -12.97 -15.90
CA VAL A 48 -8.32 -13.10 -14.58
C VAL A 48 -8.47 -11.81 -13.79
N LEU A 49 -8.13 -10.65 -14.36
CA LEU A 49 -8.29 -9.37 -13.66
C LEU A 49 -9.76 -9.09 -13.34
N GLY A 50 -10.67 -9.41 -14.26
CA GLY A 50 -12.12 -9.30 -14.08
C GLY A 50 -12.66 -10.27 -13.03
N ALA A 51 -12.33 -11.56 -13.11
CA ALA A 51 -12.75 -12.56 -12.11
C ALA A 51 -12.18 -12.25 -10.72
N PHE A 52 -10.93 -11.79 -10.64
CA PHE A 52 -10.32 -11.38 -9.39
C PHE A 52 -10.98 -10.12 -8.81
N GLY A 53 -11.25 -9.12 -9.66
CA GLY A 53 -12.00 -7.94 -9.26
C GLY A 53 -13.40 -8.27 -8.73
N LEU A 54 -14.11 -9.18 -9.40
CA LEU A 54 -15.42 -9.66 -8.96
C LEU A 54 -15.33 -10.43 -7.64
N ALA A 55 -14.34 -11.29 -7.46
CA ALA A 55 -14.09 -11.99 -6.20
C ALA A 55 -13.81 -11.01 -5.04
N GLN A 56 -13.07 -9.93 -5.32
CA GLN A 56 -12.81 -8.85 -4.35
C GLN A 56 -14.09 -8.11 -3.95
N VAL A 57 -14.97 -7.83 -4.91
CA VAL A 57 -16.27 -7.20 -4.64
C VAL A 57 -17.19 -8.16 -3.87
N TYR A 58 -17.16 -9.45 -4.21
CA TYR A 58 -17.92 -10.48 -3.51
C TYR A 58 -17.49 -10.64 -2.05
N ASP A 59 -16.18 -10.74 -1.76
CA ASP A 59 -15.66 -10.81 -0.38
C ASP A 59 -15.94 -9.50 0.39
N MET A 60 -16.02 -8.36 -0.30
CA MET A 60 -16.44 -7.09 0.31
C MET A 60 -17.93 -7.04 0.63
N ALA A 61 -18.78 -7.61 -0.22
CA ALA A 61 -20.23 -7.59 -0.05
C ALA A 61 -20.74 -8.63 0.96
N TYR A 62 -20.17 -9.83 0.93
CA TYR A 62 -20.70 -10.99 1.67
C TYR A 62 -19.64 -11.73 2.50
N GLY A 63 -18.36 -11.43 2.28
CA GLY A 63 -17.27 -12.16 2.91
C GLY A 63 -16.71 -11.49 4.15
N SER A 64 -15.46 -11.83 4.46
CA SER A 64 -14.78 -11.43 5.69
C SER A 64 -13.93 -10.16 5.53
N LYS A 65 -13.87 -9.60 4.32
CA LYS A 65 -12.99 -8.46 4.00
C LYS A 65 -13.23 -7.26 4.92
N LEU A 66 -14.48 -6.88 5.14
CA LEU A 66 -14.80 -5.74 6.00
C LEU A 66 -14.32 -5.96 7.44
N ILE A 67 -14.46 -7.18 7.96
CA ILE A 67 -13.98 -7.55 9.29
C ILE A 67 -12.46 -7.43 9.38
N ARG A 68 -11.72 -7.89 8.36
CA ARG A 68 -10.25 -7.75 8.32
C ARG A 68 -9.83 -6.28 8.31
N VAL A 69 -10.47 -5.46 7.47
CA VAL A 69 -10.19 -4.03 7.37
C VAL A 69 -10.46 -3.31 8.69
N VAL A 70 -11.56 -3.62 9.38
CA VAL A 70 -11.88 -3.02 10.68
C VAL A 70 -10.86 -3.41 11.74
N LYS A 71 -10.51 -4.69 11.86
CA LYS A 71 -9.49 -5.16 12.81
C LYS A 71 -8.13 -4.49 12.57
N GLU A 72 -7.73 -4.38 11.31
CA GLU A 72 -6.48 -3.72 10.94
C GLU A 72 -6.52 -2.21 11.23
N ALA A 73 -7.65 -1.56 10.97
CA ALA A 73 -7.83 -0.15 11.29
C ALA A 73 -7.76 0.10 12.80
N GLU A 74 -8.35 -0.76 13.63
CA GLU A 74 -8.21 -0.71 15.09
C GLU A 74 -6.75 -0.89 15.52
N HIS A 75 -6.07 -1.91 14.98
CA HIS A 75 -4.66 -2.14 15.29
C HIS A 75 -3.81 -0.90 14.99
N ILE A 76 -3.99 -0.29 13.82
CA ILE A 76 -3.30 0.93 13.40
C ILE A 76 -3.60 2.11 14.33
N MET A 77 -4.86 2.29 14.76
CA MET A 77 -5.24 3.35 15.69
C MET A 77 -4.57 3.22 17.06
N TYR A 78 -4.36 1.99 17.55
CA TYR A 78 -3.73 1.75 18.85
C TYR A 78 -2.19 1.72 18.80
N HIS A 79 -1.59 1.23 17.72
CA HIS A 79 -0.15 0.92 17.67
C HIS A 79 0.65 1.80 16.69
N GLU A 80 -0.01 2.39 15.69
CA GLU A 80 0.65 3.12 14.60
C GLU A 80 0.14 4.56 14.44
N ARG A 81 -0.51 5.10 15.47
CA ARG A 81 -1.19 6.41 15.44
C ARG A 81 -0.28 7.57 15.01
N GLY A 82 1.02 7.50 15.36
CA GLY A 82 2.04 8.49 14.97
C GLY A 82 2.23 8.65 13.46
N ARG A 83 1.68 7.77 12.61
CA ARG A 83 1.70 7.91 11.15
C ARG A 83 0.65 8.89 10.60
N PHE A 84 -0.30 9.30 11.44
CA PHE A 84 -1.38 10.23 11.05
C PHE A 84 -1.15 11.66 11.50
N VAL A 85 0.06 11.94 11.97
CA VAL A 85 0.45 13.28 12.36
C VAL A 85 0.33 14.18 11.13
N PRO A 86 -0.45 15.24 11.23
CA PRO A 86 -0.74 16.06 10.08
C PRO A 86 0.49 16.86 9.67
N PRO A 87 0.57 17.28 8.40
CA PRO A 87 1.65 18.16 7.96
C PRO A 87 1.70 19.42 8.83
N LYS A 88 2.89 20.00 8.99
CA LYS A 88 3.11 21.21 9.82
C LYS A 88 2.15 22.36 9.47
N GLN A 89 1.69 22.41 8.22
CA GLN A 89 0.76 23.40 7.69
C GLN A 89 -0.73 23.13 8.03
N ALA A 90 -1.06 21.99 8.62
CA ALA A 90 -2.43 21.68 9.00
C ALA A 90 -2.84 22.42 10.27
N ILE A 91 -4.08 22.91 10.29
CA ILE A 91 -4.68 23.72 11.37
C ILE A 91 -4.65 23.01 12.74
N PHE A 92 -4.52 21.68 12.75
CA PHE A 92 -4.59 20.84 13.95
C PHE A 92 -3.23 20.25 14.36
N CYS A 93 -2.12 20.65 13.73
CA CYS A 93 -0.77 20.18 14.07
C CYS A 93 -0.40 20.45 15.54
N ASP A 94 -0.78 21.62 16.06
CA ASP A 94 -0.50 22.04 17.44
C ASP A 94 -1.21 21.18 18.50
N LYS A 95 -2.17 20.34 18.10
CA LYS A 95 -2.90 19.45 19.02
C LYS A 95 -2.20 18.11 19.27
N TYR A 96 -1.15 17.79 18.52
CA TYR A 96 -0.40 16.55 18.69
C TYR A 96 0.70 16.69 19.74
N THR A 97 1.06 15.59 20.38
CA THR A 97 2.18 15.57 21.31
C THR A 97 3.50 15.87 20.59
N ASP A 98 4.51 16.35 21.32
CA ASP A 98 5.81 16.65 20.73
C ASP A 98 6.50 15.38 20.21
N GLU A 99 6.27 14.24 20.85
CA GLU A 99 6.74 12.91 20.42
C GLU A 99 6.11 12.50 19.08
N GLU A 100 4.80 12.68 18.91
CA GLU A 100 4.10 12.42 17.65
C GLU A 100 4.62 13.36 16.54
N ARG A 101 4.82 14.65 16.84
CA ARG A 101 5.37 15.63 15.89
C ARG A 101 6.83 15.33 15.51
N ALA A 102 7.60 14.74 16.41
CA ALA A 102 9.00 14.40 16.17
C ALA A 102 9.19 13.35 15.06
N VAL A 103 8.19 12.48 14.82
CA VAL A 103 8.19 11.47 13.74
C VAL A 103 8.43 12.11 12.35
N TYR A 104 8.02 13.37 12.18
CA TYR A 104 8.17 14.12 10.94
C TYR A 104 8.90 15.46 11.15
N ALA A 105 9.71 15.59 12.21
CA ALA A 105 10.46 16.82 12.46
C ALA A 105 11.38 17.18 11.28
N ASP A 106 11.98 16.17 10.66
CA ASP A 106 12.94 16.26 9.57
C ASP A 106 12.28 16.02 8.20
N THR A 107 11.22 16.76 7.89
CA THR A 107 10.50 16.64 6.60
C THR A 107 11.36 17.10 5.43
N GLY A 108 11.93 16.14 4.68
CA GLY A 108 12.61 16.36 3.41
C GLY A 108 11.69 16.17 2.19
N ALA A 109 12.17 16.52 1.00
CA ALA A 109 11.49 16.15 -0.24
C ALA A 109 11.33 14.62 -0.32
N VAL A 110 10.19 14.12 -0.83
CA VAL A 110 9.92 12.67 -0.93
C VAL A 110 11.08 11.90 -1.59
N GLY A 111 11.74 12.55 -2.56
CA GLY A 111 12.98 12.10 -3.22
C GLY A 111 14.10 11.63 -2.29
N MET A 112 14.21 12.20 -1.08
CA MET A 112 15.25 11.91 -0.09
C MET A 112 15.02 10.57 0.63
N TYR A 113 13.77 10.11 0.70
CA TYR A 113 13.41 8.86 1.39
C TYR A 113 13.41 7.65 0.43
N TRP A 114 13.68 7.86 -0.86
CA TRP A 114 13.79 6.74 -1.79
C TRP A 114 15.06 5.94 -1.52
N PRO A 115 15.01 4.60 -1.68
CA PRO A 115 16.19 3.78 -1.56
C PRO A 115 17.32 4.27 -2.46
N ARG A 116 18.52 4.43 -1.87
CA ARG A 116 19.71 4.96 -2.56
C ARG A 116 20.12 4.20 -3.83
N PHE A 117 19.64 2.96 -4.01
CA PHE A 117 19.93 2.15 -5.19
C PHE A 117 19.05 2.48 -6.41
N LEU A 118 17.99 3.27 -6.24
CA LEU A 118 17.15 3.71 -7.36
C LEU A 118 17.71 4.98 -8.00
N PRO A 119 17.65 5.14 -9.34
CA PRO A 119 18.24 6.27 -10.05
C PRO A 119 17.59 7.63 -9.73
N PHE A 120 16.49 7.62 -8.96
CA PHE A 120 15.74 8.80 -8.54
C PHE A 120 16.07 9.28 -7.13
N GLY A 121 16.93 8.56 -6.39
CA GLY A 121 17.38 8.98 -5.07
C GLY A 121 18.35 10.17 -5.18
N ARG A 122 17.88 11.39 -4.96
CA ARG A 122 18.78 12.54 -4.81
C ARG A 122 19.52 12.39 -3.48
N SER A 123 20.85 12.27 -3.54
CA SER A 123 21.70 12.40 -2.36
C SER A 123 21.50 13.80 -1.79
N GLY A 124 20.86 13.91 -0.63
CA GLY A 124 20.74 15.16 0.11
C GLY A 124 22.12 15.64 0.54
N LYS A 125 22.77 16.46 -0.30
CA LYS A 125 23.70 17.48 0.18
C LYS A 125 22.87 18.73 0.39
N GLY A 126 22.49 18.99 1.63
CA GLY A 126 22.09 20.31 2.10
C GLY A 126 23.31 20.94 2.79
N GLU A 127 23.77 22.06 2.25
CA GLU A 127 24.21 23.21 3.06
C GLU A 127 23.01 23.75 3.87
#